data_AF-U2B0D1-F1
#
_entry.id   AF-U2B0D1-F1
#
_cell.length_a   1.000
_cell.length_b   1.000
_cell.length_c   1.000
_cell.angle_alpha   90.00
_cell.angle_beta   90.00
_cell.angle_gamma   90.00
#
_symmetry.space_group_name_H-M   'P 1'
#
loop_
_entity.id
_entity.type
_entity.pdbx_description
1 polymer ?
#
loop_
_entity_poly.entity_id
_entity_poly.type
_entity_poly.pdbx_seq_one_letter_code
_entity_poly.pdbx_strand_id
1 'polypeptide(L)'
;MHPSNETPKWLSLFITAFGTQGLIALAWWAGAFHAQRIRELQATYPILQITGSAGVGKSTLVANLWKLAGSEGENRNADSCSMGALLAFLVRAINRPVVVEESYRGDEYFDWNVLRQCYDGAVLPVRVSGTDETVNTFTFQGALAFVGGETEVLNRRIVNIHLVRQPRTDGHRSAVDALHDLQITEMAQFVDAVRMNREQVVYRLGHVAAYTESLQEEHEQRLPTDTARNHAQLRALLDLLADLFPIPADALHQAHCEVCDMAWQHVPGKTDFAVFKVEPSSTN
;
A
#
# COMPACT_ATOMS: atom_id res chain seq x y z
N MET A 1 -5.12 18.95 -24.46
CA MET A 1 -4.02 19.62 -23.74
C MET A 1 -2.93 18.59 -23.61
N HIS A 2 -1.81 18.73 -24.32
CA HIS A 2 -0.71 17.78 -24.15
C HIS A 2 -0.22 17.88 -22.70
N PRO A 3 -0.10 16.77 -21.96
CA PRO A 3 0.50 16.82 -20.64
C PRO A 3 1.89 17.43 -20.80
N SER A 4 2.20 18.44 -19.99
CA SER A 4 3.56 18.97 -19.87
C SER A 4 4.50 17.80 -19.63
N ASN A 5 5.61 17.72 -20.36
CA ASN A 5 6.62 16.66 -20.21
C ASN A 5 7.43 16.80 -18.90
N GLU A 6 6.96 17.64 -17.98
CA GLU A 6 7.60 17.98 -16.72
C GLU A 6 6.85 17.33 -15.56
N THR A 7 7.60 16.73 -14.65
CA THR A 7 7.08 16.14 -13.41
C THR A 7 6.30 17.20 -12.61
N PRO A 8 5.01 16.97 -12.29
CA PRO A 8 4.23 17.90 -11.48
C PRO A 8 4.93 18.23 -10.17
N LYS A 9 4.87 19.49 -9.74
CA LYS A 9 5.54 19.97 -8.53
C LYS A 9 5.22 19.10 -7.30
N TRP A 10 3.95 18.73 -7.10
CA TRP A 10 3.54 17.88 -5.99
C TRP A 10 4.23 16.52 -6.01
N LEU A 11 4.42 15.93 -7.20
CA LEU A 11 5.03 14.61 -7.37
C LEU A 11 6.54 14.67 -7.14
N SER A 12 7.20 15.71 -7.63
CA SER A 12 8.61 15.96 -7.36
C SER A 12 8.89 16.14 -5.86
N LEU A 13 8.06 16.93 -5.17
CA LEU A 13 8.13 17.11 -3.71
C LEU A 13 7.86 15.80 -2.97
N PHE A 14 6.84 15.04 -3.40
CA PHE A 14 6.47 13.76 -2.79
C PHE A 14 7.59 12.72 -2.92
N ILE A 15 8.20 12.58 -4.11
CA ILE A 15 9.36 11.70 -4.32
C ILE A 15 10.54 12.16 -3.48
N THR A 16 10.80 13.46 -3.38
CA THR A 16 11.90 14.00 -2.53
C THR A 16 11.66 13.73 -1.03
N ALA A 17 10.40 13.80 -0.60
CA ALA A 17 10.02 13.58 0.80
C ALA A 17 10.01 12.11 1.20
N PHE A 18 9.49 11.21 0.35
CA PHE A 18 9.22 9.82 0.73
C PHE A 18 9.98 8.78 -0.08
N GLY A 19 10.69 9.19 -1.13
CA GLY A 19 11.52 8.35 -1.98
C GLY A 19 10.75 7.18 -2.60
N THR A 20 11.47 6.09 -2.80
CA THR A 20 10.98 4.84 -3.38
C THR A 20 9.76 4.28 -2.65
N GLN A 21 9.82 4.24 -1.31
CA GLN A 21 8.72 3.71 -0.48
C GLN A 21 7.45 4.54 -0.62
N GLY A 22 7.59 5.86 -0.69
CA GLY A 22 6.47 6.76 -0.98
C GLY A 22 5.84 6.49 -2.33
N LEU A 23 6.66 6.35 -3.38
CA LEU A 23 6.16 6.10 -4.74
C LEU A 23 5.40 4.77 -4.85
N ILE A 24 5.88 3.71 -4.19
CA ILE A 24 5.18 2.43 -4.10
C ILE A 24 3.85 2.58 -3.34
N ALA A 25 3.84 3.33 -2.23
CA ALA A 25 2.62 3.61 -1.47
C ALA A 25 1.61 4.39 -2.30
N LEU A 26 2.06 5.35 -3.12
CA LEU A 26 1.23 6.10 -4.05
C LEU A 26 0.65 5.20 -5.15
N ALA A 27 1.41 4.23 -5.65
CA ALA A 27 0.95 3.27 -6.65
C ALA A 27 -0.15 2.36 -6.07
N TRP A 28 0.03 1.87 -4.84
CA TRP A 28 -1.03 1.19 -4.13
C TRP A 28 -2.24 2.10 -3.94
N TRP A 29 -2.06 3.36 -3.53
CA TRP A 29 -3.19 4.28 -3.36
C TRP A 29 -3.97 4.55 -4.66
N ALA A 30 -3.28 4.60 -5.81
CA ALA A 30 -3.93 4.67 -7.12
C ALA A 30 -4.78 3.43 -7.39
N GLY A 31 -4.25 2.24 -7.10
CA GLY A 31 -4.99 0.99 -7.20
C GLY A 31 -6.21 0.93 -6.29
N ALA A 32 -6.14 1.49 -5.08
CA ALA A 32 -7.26 1.54 -4.14
C ALA A 32 -8.50 2.26 -4.72
N PHE A 33 -8.31 3.24 -5.62
CA PHE A 33 -9.41 3.91 -6.33
C PHE A 33 -10.06 3.08 -7.43
N HIS A 34 -9.53 1.89 -7.70
CA HIS A 34 -10.07 0.89 -8.62
C HIS A 34 -10.14 -0.50 -7.98
N ALA A 35 -10.13 -0.59 -6.65
CA ALA A 35 -9.99 -1.86 -5.92
C ALA A 35 -11.02 -2.92 -6.34
N GLN A 36 -12.28 -2.54 -6.55
CA GLN A 36 -13.31 -3.45 -7.05
C GLN A 36 -12.97 -3.98 -8.45
N ARG A 37 -12.57 -3.08 -9.35
CA ARG A 37 -12.19 -3.41 -10.73
C ARG A 37 -10.97 -4.31 -10.78
N ILE A 38 -9.98 -4.04 -9.93
CA ILE A 38 -8.79 -4.89 -9.81
C ILE A 38 -9.20 -6.29 -9.36
N ARG A 39 -10.05 -6.43 -8.34
CA ARG A 39 -10.53 -7.75 -7.90
C ARG A 39 -11.37 -8.46 -8.96
N GLU A 40 -12.20 -7.74 -9.72
CA GLU A 40 -12.94 -8.32 -10.85
C GLU A 40 -12.00 -8.93 -11.91
N LEU A 41 -10.82 -8.32 -12.13
CA LEU A 41 -9.86 -8.76 -13.14
C LEU A 41 -8.80 -9.75 -12.62
N GLN A 42 -8.41 -9.62 -11.36
CA GLN A 42 -7.23 -10.28 -10.78
C GLN A 42 -7.58 -11.11 -9.53
N ALA A 43 -8.88 -11.28 -9.24
CA ALA A 43 -9.47 -11.92 -8.07
C ALA A 43 -9.14 -11.27 -6.70
N THR A 44 -8.07 -10.48 -6.61
CA THR A 44 -7.46 -10.07 -5.35
C THR A 44 -6.86 -8.68 -5.45
N TYR A 45 -6.75 -8.00 -4.31
CA TYR A 45 -6.00 -6.76 -4.18
C TYR A 45 -5.26 -6.75 -2.83
N PRO A 46 -3.93 -6.58 -2.79
CA PRO A 46 -3.14 -6.77 -1.57
C PRO A 46 -3.52 -5.76 -0.49
N ILE A 47 -3.54 -6.25 0.74
CA ILE A 47 -3.61 -5.41 1.92
C ILE A 47 -2.25 -4.71 2.05
N LEU A 48 -2.25 -3.40 2.24
CA LEU A 48 -1.00 -2.66 2.45
C LEU A 48 -0.63 -2.67 3.93
N GLN A 49 0.66 -2.83 4.23
CA GLN A 49 1.20 -2.52 5.55
C GLN A 49 2.34 -1.51 5.42
N ILE A 50 2.21 -0.40 6.15
CA ILE A 50 3.26 0.62 6.25
C ILE A 50 3.90 0.48 7.63
N THR A 51 5.14 0.03 7.67
CA THR A 51 5.88 -0.22 8.90
C THR A 51 7.08 0.70 9.04
N GLY A 52 7.72 0.66 10.21
CA GLY A 52 8.92 1.45 10.51
C GLY A 52 8.93 1.94 11.96
N SER A 53 10.07 2.42 12.43
CA SER A 53 10.21 2.89 13.81
C SER A 53 9.39 4.17 14.10
N ALA A 54 9.25 4.53 15.38
CA ALA A 54 8.58 5.77 15.76
C ALA A 54 9.31 6.99 15.16
N GLY A 55 8.55 7.91 14.54
CA GLY A 55 9.11 9.15 13.98
C GLY A 55 9.80 9.03 12.62
N VAL A 56 9.67 7.90 11.90
CA VAL A 56 10.15 7.78 10.50
C VAL A 56 9.22 8.45 9.47
N GLY A 57 8.07 8.95 9.89
CA GLY A 57 7.13 9.68 9.02
C GLY A 57 5.95 8.86 8.49
N LYS A 58 5.59 7.72 9.10
CA LYS A 58 4.43 6.89 8.69
C LYS A 58 3.13 7.71 8.57
N SER A 59 2.71 8.39 9.64
CA SER A 59 1.50 9.21 9.63
C SER A 59 1.63 10.42 8.69
N THR A 60 2.84 10.96 8.50
CA THR A 60 3.10 12.05 7.55
C THR A 60 2.91 11.59 6.10
N LEU A 61 3.39 10.39 5.75
CA LEU A 61 3.15 9.77 4.44
C LEU A 61 1.64 9.58 4.20
N VAL A 62 0.94 8.98 5.16
CA VAL A 62 -0.50 8.72 5.07
C VAL A 62 -1.31 10.00 4.94
N ALA A 63 -0.99 11.04 5.71
CA ALA A 63 -1.66 12.35 5.61
C ALA A 63 -1.48 12.96 4.21
N ASN A 64 -0.29 12.87 3.61
CA ASN A 64 -0.06 13.37 2.26
C ASN A 64 -0.76 12.52 1.19
N LEU A 65 -0.84 11.20 1.37
CA LEU A 65 -1.63 10.32 0.49
C LEU A 65 -3.13 10.67 0.55
N TRP A 66 -3.65 11.07 1.72
CA TRP A 66 -5.01 11.59 1.83
C TRP A 66 -5.19 12.94 1.12
N LYS A 67 -4.26 13.87 1.27
CA LYS A 67 -4.31 15.15 0.52
C LYS A 67 -4.36 14.92 -0.99
N LEU A 68 -3.54 13.99 -1.49
CA LEU A 68 -3.56 13.54 -2.90
C LEU A 68 -4.90 12.88 -3.29
N ALA A 69 -5.57 12.23 -2.34
CA ALA A 69 -6.92 11.69 -2.48
C ALA A 69 -8.04 12.76 -2.46
N GLY A 70 -7.71 14.04 -2.29
CA GLY A 70 -8.70 15.11 -2.18
C GLY A 70 -9.40 15.17 -0.82
N SER A 71 -8.78 14.65 0.25
CA SER A 71 -9.40 14.51 1.58
C SER A 71 -8.35 14.74 2.69
N GLU A 72 -8.75 15.08 3.90
CA GLU A 72 -7.87 14.96 5.08
C GLU A 72 -7.83 13.51 5.61
N GLY A 73 -8.69 12.64 5.07
CA GLY A 73 -8.77 11.23 5.45
C GLY A 73 -9.56 10.98 6.73
N GLU A 74 -9.77 9.70 7.01
CA GLU A 74 -10.41 9.25 8.24
C GLU A 74 -9.77 7.94 8.71
N ASN A 75 -8.58 8.05 9.32
CA ASN A 75 -7.82 6.92 9.86
C ASN A 75 -8.54 6.33 11.09
N ARG A 76 -8.48 5.00 11.24
CA ARG A 76 -9.01 4.27 12.40
C ARG A 76 -7.88 3.87 13.31
N ASN A 77 -7.84 4.39 14.53
CA ASN A 77 -6.87 3.93 15.51
C ASN A 77 -7.35 2.61 16.14
N ALA A 78 -6.53 1.56 16.03
CA ALA A 78 -6.83 0.20 16.50
C ALA A 78 -7.19 0.14 17.99
N ASP A 79 -6.57 0.97 18.83
CA ASP A 79 -6.81 0.98 20.29
C ASP A 79 -8.19 1.54 20.67
N SER A 80 -8.80 2.32 19.77
CA SER A 80 -10.04 3.06 20.04
C SER A 80 -11.21 2.67 19.14
N CYS A 81 -10.94 1.89 18.09
CA CYS A 81 -11.93 1.50 17.09
C CYS A 81 -12.39 0.06 17.37
N SER A 82 -13.63 -0.11 17.80
CA SER A 82 -14.21 -1.46 17.89
C SER A 82 -14.32 -2.13 16.51
N MET A 83 -14.34 -3.47 16.47
CA MET A 83 -14.53 -4.21 15.22
C MET A 83 -15.85 -3.83 14.51
N GLY A 84 -16.93 -3.60 15.26
CA GLY A 84 -18.20 -3.14 14.69
C GLY A 84 -18.11 -1.76 14.03
N ALA A 85 -17.35 -0.83 14.64
CA ALA A 85 -17.08 0.46 14.05
C ALA A 85 -16.22 0.32 12.78
N LEU A 86 -15.16 -0.50 12.82
CA LEU A 86 -14.32 -0.76 11.63
C LEU A 86 -15.13 -1.35 10.47
N LEU A 87 -16.02 -2.32 10.74
CA LEU A 87 -16.93 -2.88 9.74
C LEU A 87 -17.83 -1.82 9.11
N ALA A 88 -18.37 -0.88 9.89
CA ALA A 88 -19.16 0.23 9.34
C ALA A 88 -18.34 1.14 8.39
N PHE A 89 -17.03 1.29 8.63
CA PHE A 89 -16.13 1.98 7.69
C PHE A 89 -15.87 1.17 6.43
N LEU A 90 -15.60 -0.14 6.56
CA LEU A 90 -15.37 -1.03 5.44
C LEU A 90 -16.59 -1.08 4.49
N VAL A 91 -17.82 -1.06 5.02
CA VAL A 91 -19.06 -1.01 4.23
C VAL A 91 -19.14 0.24 3.35
N ARG A 92 -18.71 1.40 3.88
CA ARG A 92 -18.83 2.70 3.20
C ARG A 92 -17.69 2.97 2.22
N ALA A 93 -16.60 2.20 2.31
CA ALA A 93 -15.43 2.35 1.48
C ALA A 93 -15.63 1.67 0.12
N ILE A 94 -16.09 2.43 -0.86
CA ILE A 94 -16.23 1.98 -2.25
C ILE A 94 -15.08 2.58 -3.07
N ASN A 95 -14.19 1.73 -3.59
CA ASN A 95 -13.01 2.14 -4.35
C ASN A 95 -12.24 3.26 -3.64
N ARG A 96 -11.98 3.05 -2.34
CA ARG A 96 -11.23 3.96 -1.49
C ARG A 96 -10.40 3.20 -0.46
N PRO A 97 -9.27 3.75 -0.01
CA PRO A 97 -8.53 3.23 1.12
C PRO A 97 -9.35 3.28 2.42
N VAL A 98 -9.15 2.27 3.27
CA VAL A 98 -9.48 2.25 4.69
C VAL A 98 -8.18 2.05 5.43
N VAL A 99 -7.79 3.04 6.23
CA VAL A 99 -6.50 3.06 6.93
C VAL A 99 -6.74 2.78 8.41
N VAL A 100 -6.06 1.76 8.92
CA VAL A 100 -6.05 1.40 10.32
C VAL A 100 -4.66 1.68 10.88
N GLU A 101 -4.57 2.60 11.84
CA GLU A 101 -3.34 2.90 12.57
C GLU A 101 -3.24 2.03 13.82
N GLU A 102 -2.22 1.20 13.89
CA GLU A 102 -2.02 0.25 14.97
C GLU A 102 -1.08 0.81 16.02
N SER A 103 -1.37 0.52 17.29
CA SER A 103 -0.41 0.71 18.36
C SER A 103 0.47 -0.54 18.50
N TYR A 104 1.61 -0.38 19.15
CA TYR A 104 2.48 -1.50 19.51
C TYR A 104 1.83 -2.51 20.50
N ARG A 105 0.58 -2.29 20.93
CA ARG A 105 -0.07 -3.02 22.03
C ARG A 105 -1.15 -3.99 21.55
N GLY A 106 -0.77 -4.91 20.67
CA GLY A 106 -1.35 -6.26 20.63
C GLY A 106 -2.42 -6.52 19.56
N ASP A 107 -2.26 -7.65 18.88
CA ASP A 107 -3.10 -8.19 17.80
C ASP A 107 -4.51 -8.64 18.24
N GLU A 108 -4.92 -8.39 19.49
CA GLU A 108 -6.10 -8.99 20.11
C GLU A 108 -7.43 -8.26 19.84
N TYR A 109 -7.40 -7.07 19.22
CA TYR A 109 -8.59 -6.21 19.09
C TYR A 109 -9.42 -6.46 17.84
N PHE A 110 -8.85 -7.08 16.80
CA PHE A 110 -9.53 -7.30 15.54
C PHE A 110 -9.70 -8.77 15.19
N ASP A 111 -10.85 -9.10 14.60
CA ASP A 111 -11.05 -10.41 13.98
C ASP A 111 -10.31 -10.47 12.64
N TRP A 112 -9.07 -10.93 12.69
CA TRP A 112 -8.21 -11.09 11.53
C TRP A 112 -8.77 -12.03 10.47
N ASN A 113 -9.65 -12.97 10.81
CA ASN A 113 -10.29 -13.83 9.80
C ASN A 113 -11.23 -13.01 8.90
N VAL A 114 -11.88 -12.00 9.46
CA VAL A 114 -12.71 -11.05 8.70
C VAL A 114 -11.83 -10.10 7.90
N LEU A 115 -10.74 -9.57 8.47
CA LEU A 115 -9.89 -8.62 7.75
C LEU A 115 -9.11 -9.28 6.60
N ARG A 116 -8.70 -10.55 6.73
CA ARG A 116 -8.08 -11.31 5.61
C ARG A 116 -9.01 -11.45 4.40
N GLN A 117 -10.32 -11.48 4.60
CA GLN A 117 -11.32 -11.54 3.53
C GLN A 117 -11.47 -10.21 2.76
N CYS A 118 -10.86 -9.11 3.26
CA CYS A 118 -10.79 -7.88 2.48
C CYS A 118 -9.85 -8.00 1.26
N TYR A 119 -8.98 -9.03 1.23
CA TYR A 119 -8.02 -9.27 0.15
C TYR A 119 -8.71 -9.64 -1.17
N ASP A 120 -9.63 -10.61 -1.14
CA ASP A 120 -10.41 -11.08 -2.29
C ASP A 120 -11.76 -10.36 -2.44
N GLY A 121 -12.09 -9.45 -1.51
CA GLY A 121 -13.32 -8.66 -1.57
C GLY A 121 -14.54 -9.48 -1.21
N ALA A 122 -14.40 -10.47 -0.32
CA ALA A 122 -15.50 -11.35 0.05
C ALA A 122 -16.67 -10.61 0.71
N VAL A 123 -17.75 -11.37 0.87
CA VAL A 123 -18.95 -10.94 1.59
C VAL A 123 -18.69 -11.02 3.10
N LEU A 124 -18.61 -9.86 3.75
CA LEU A 124 -18.32 -9.74 5.17
C LEU A 124 -19.61 -9.62 5.99
N PRO A 125 -19.66 -10.22 7.20
CA PRO A 125 -20.80 -10.08 8.10
C PRO A 125 -20.76 -8.75 8.86
N VAL A 126 -21.92 -8.11 9.04
CA VAL A 126 -22.12 -6.91 9.85
C VAL A 126 -23.29 -7.13 10.78
N ARG A 127 -23.04 -7.01 12.10
CA ARG A 127 -24.10 -7.02 13.10
C ARG A 127 -24.68 -5.62 13.22
N VAL A 128 -25.98 -5.47 12.96
CA VAL A 128 -26.70 -4.23 13.26
C VAL A 128 -27.04 -4.22 14.75
N SER A 129 -26.63 -3.18 15.46
CA SER A 129 -26.97 -3.02 16.88
C SER A 129 -28.49 -2.81 17.04
N GLY A 130 -29.15 -3.62 17.88
CA GLY A 130 -30.56 -3.42 18.28
C GLY A 130 -31.58 -4.45 17.76
N THR A 131 -31.16 -5.48 17.03
CA THR A 131 -32.04 -6.57 16.57
C THR A 131 -31.33 -7.91 16.72
N ASP A 132 -31.95 -8.87 17.43
CA ASP A 132 -31.31 -10.12 17.85
C ASP A 132 -31.05 -11.14 16.72
N GLU A 133 -31.49 -10.92 15.48
CA GLU A 133 -31.52 -12.02 14.49
C GLU A 133 -31.05 -11.71 13.05
N THR A 134 -30.70 -10.46 12.69
CA THR A 134 -30.26 -10.14 11.31
C THR A 134 -28.78 -9.80 11.22
N VAL A 135 -27.97 -10.76 10.78
CA VAL A 135 -26.62 -10.49 10.25
C VAL A 135 -26.78 -9.98 8.83
N ASN A 136 -26.61 -8.67 8.64
CA ASN A 136 -26.48 -8.12 7.29
C ASN A 136 -25.11 -8.48 6.73
N THR A 137 -25.00 -8.58 5.41
CA THR A 137 -23.73 -8.84 4.75
C THR A 137 -23.45 -7.80 3.68
N PHE A 138 -22.18 -7.55 3.40
CA PHE A 138 -21.77 -6.64 2.34
C PHE A 138 -20.51 -7.16 1.64
N THR A 139 -20.38 -6.86 0.35
CA THR A 139 -19.14 -7.13 -0.40
C THR A 139 -18.16 -5.99 -0.15
N PHE A 140 -16.94 -6.30 0.29
CA PHE A 140 -15.93 -5.26 0.48
C PHE A 140 -15.44 -4.70 -0.87
N GLN A 141 -15.64 -3.40 -1.09
CA GLN A 141 -15.30 -2.70 -2.33
C GLN A 141 -14.12 -1.73 -2.19
N GLY A 142 -13.54 -1.62 -0.99
CA GLY A 142 -12.43 -0.72 -0.70
C GLY A 142 -11.08 -1.40 -0.80
N ALA A 143 -10.06 -0.76 -0.23
CA ALA A 143 -8.73 -1.33 -0.04
C ALA A 143 -8.29 -1.11 1.41
N LEU A 144 -7.74 -2.13 2.05
CA LEU A 144 -7.36 -2.07 3.47
C LEU A 144 -5.86 -1.80 3.61
N ALA A 145 -5.49 -0.86 4.47
CA ALA A 145 -4.11 -0.55 4.82
C ALA A 145 -3.93 -0.51 6.35
N PHE A 146 -2.84 -1.09 6.83
CA PHE A 146 -2.40 -1.01 8.22
C PHE A 146 -1.14 -0.16 8.33
N VAL A 147 -1.06 0.67 9.36
CA VAL A 147 0.04 1.62 9.57
C VAL A 147 0.50 1.50 11.00
N GLY A 148 1.71 1.02 11.23
CA GLY A 148 2.14 0.70 12.58
C GLY A 148 3.37 -0.20 12.66
N GLY A 149 3.25 -1.26 13.46
CA GLY A 149 4.21 -2.35 13.54
C GLY A 149 4.03 -3.36 12.42
N GLU A 150 4.87 -4.39 12.41
CA GLU A 150 4.70 -5.56 11.54
C GLU A 150 3.68 -6.52 12.15
N THR A 151 2.88 -7.16 11.28
CA THR A 151 1.83 -8.10 11.70
C THR A 151 1.95 -9.37 10.88
N GLU A 152 2.33 -10.47 11.52
CA GLU A 152 2.46 -11.76 10.82
C GLU A 152 1.09 -12.36 10.43
N VAL A 153 0.01 -11.90 11.06
CA VAL A 153 -1.32 -12.49 10.98
C VAL A 153 -1.91 -12.47 9.55
N LEU A 154 -1.51 -11.54 8.68
CA LEU A 154 -2.07 -11.42 7.33
C LEU A 154 -1.35 -12.28 6.27
N ASN A 155 -0.22 -12.90 6.60
CA ASN A 155 0.53 -13.84 5.75
C ASN A 155 0.76 -13.29 4.32
N ARG A 156 0.54 -14.12 3.29
CA ARG A 156 0.79 -13.84 1.86
C ARG A 156 -0.21 -12.85 1.21
N ARG A 157 -1.09 -12.22 1.99
CA ARG A 157 -2.10 -11.26 1.48
C ARG A 157 -1.64 -9.81 1.55
N ILE A 158 -0.41 -9.60 2.03
CA ILE A 158 0.12 -8.29 2.37
C ILE A 158 1.23 -7.86 1.40
N VAL A 159 1.40 -6.56 1.27
CA VAL A 159 2.61 -5.93 0.73
C VAL A 159 3.14 -4.96 1.78
N ASN A 160 4.42 -5.10 2.12
CA ASN A 160 5.03 -4.40 3.24
C ASN A 160 5.93 -3.27 2.76
N ILE A 161 5.53 -2.03 3.01
CA ILE A 161 6.32 -0.82 2.76
C ILE A 161 7.00 -0.44 4.07
N HIS A 162 8.30 -0.71 4.18
CA HIS A 162 9.08 -0.41 5.38
C HIS A 162 9.73 0.97 5.27
N LEU A 163 9.24 1.94 6.05
CA LEU A 163 9.83 3.27 6.10
C LEU A 163 11.06 3.30 7.00
N VAL A 164 12.20 3.65 6.40
CA VAL A 164 13.44 3.95 7.10
C VAL A 164 13.58 5.43 7.36
N ARG A 165 14.34 5.79 8.41
CA ARG A 165 14.63 7.19 8.71
C ARG A 165 15.42 7.81 7.56
N GLN A 166 14.83 8.82 6.92
CA GLN A 166 15.49 9.58 5.86
C GLN A 166 16.60 10.48 6.43
N PRO A 167 17.72 10.66 5.72
CA PRO A 167 18.73 11.66 6.08
C PRO A 167 18.10 13.06 6.10
N ARG A 168 18.39 13.83 7.17
CA ARG A 168 17.86 15.21 7.32
C ARG A 168 18.66 16.19 6.47
N THR A 169 18.54 16.11 5.16
CA THR A 169 19.11 17.12 4.24
C THR A 169 18.22 18.36 4.18
N ASP A 170 18.79 19.50 3.78
CA ASP A 170 18.02 20.74 3.60
C ASP A 170 16.96 20.58 2.50
N GLY A 171 17.28 19.82 1.44
CA GLY A 171 16.34 19.49 0.37
C GLY A 171 15.16 18.65 0.84
N HIS A 172 15.40 17.61 1.64
CA HIS A 172 14.33 16.78 2.20
C HIS A 172 13.41 17.57 3.13
N ARG A 173 13.98 18.38 4.03
CA ARG A 173 13.17 19.22 4.94
C ARG A 173 12.31 20.22 4.17
N SER A 174 12.92 20.93 3.23
CA SER A 174 12.22 21.91 2.38
C SER A 174 11.11 21.25 1.57
N ALA A 175 11.31 20.02 1.09
CA ALA A 175 10.29 19.28 0.36
C ALA A 175 9.10 18.88 1.24
N VAL A 176 9.37 18.38 2.46
CA VAL A 176 8.32 18.05 3.43
C VAL A 176 7.51 19.28 3.82
N ASP A 177 8.17 20.40 4.10
CA ASP A 177 7.51 21.67 4.46
C ASP A 177 6.67 22.20 3.28
N ALA A 178 7.22 22.21 2.07
CA ALA A 178 6.48 22.63 0.87
C ALA A 178 5.29 21.71 0.56
N LEU A 179 5.41 20.40 0.80
CA LEU A 179 4.33 19.45 0.63
C LEU A 179 3.23 19.64 1.70
N HIS A 180 3.61 20.03 2.92
CA HIS A 180 2.65 20.38 3.95
C HIS A 180 1.81 21.61 3.57
N ASP A 181 2.44 22.62 2.98
CA ASP A 181 1.79 23.90 2.63
C ASP A 181 0.88 23.82 1.39
N LEU A 182 1.11 22.83 0.53
CA LEU A 182 0.25 22.56 -0.63
C LEU A 182 -1.18 22.25 -0.18
N GLN A 183 -2.13 22.96 -0.76
CA GLN A 183 -3.55 22.78 -0.47
C GLN A 183 -4.06 21.48 -1.11
N ILE A 184 -5.09 20.89 -0.51
CA ILE A 184 -5.76 19.68 -1.06
C ILE A 184 -6.14 19.89 -2.54
N THR A 185 -6.63 21.07 -2.90
CA THR A 185 -7.03 21.41 -4.28
C THR A 185 -5.88 21.34 -5.27
N GLU A 186 -4.64 21.62 -4.83
CA GLU A 186 -3.44 21.53 -5.66
C GLU A 186 -2.98 20.07 -5.84
N MET A 187 -3.35 19.20 -4.91
CA MET A 187 -2.98 17.78 -4.87
C MET A 187 -4.05 16.84 -5.46
N ALA A 188 -5.31 17.26 -5.51
CA ALA A 188 -6.44 16.45 -5.98
C ALA A 188 -6.37 16.05 -7.47
N GLN A 189 -5.48 16.69 -8.25
CA GLN A 189 -5.18 16.30 -9.63
C GLN A 189 -4.78 14.82 -9.73
N PHE A 190 -4.14 14.28 -8.69
CA PHE A 190 -3.79 12.87 -8.60
C PHE A 190 -5.04 11.97 -8.70
N VAL A 191 -5.97 12.13 -7.75
CA VAL A 191 -7.16 11.26 -7.67
C VAL A 191 -8.07 11.42 -8.89
N ASP A 192 -8.17 12.63 -9.44
CA ASP A 192 -8.97 12.87 -10.65
C ASP A 192 -8.37 12.15 -11.86
N ALA A 193 -7.07 12.30 -12.11
CA ALA A 193 -6.39 11.60 -13.19
C ALA A 193 -6.52 10.07 -13.04
N VAL A 194 -6.29 9.52 -11.84
CA VAL A 194 -6.45 8.09 -11.60
C VAL A 194 -7.87 7.63 -11.89
N ARG A 195 -8.90 8.34 -11.42
CA ARG A 195 -10.31 7.94 -11.60
C ARG A 195 -10.79 8.06 -13.04
N MET A 196 -10.28 9.03 -13.80
CA MET A 196 -10.66 9.27 -15.19
C MET A 196 -10.07 8.23 -16.15
N ASN A 197 -8.91 7.64 -15.83
CA ASN A 197 -8.18 6.74 -16.72
C ASN A 197 -8.44 5.25 -16.45
N ARG A 198 -9.73 4.87 -16.40
CA ARG A 198 -10.14 3.48 -16.10
C ARG A 198 -9.62 2.44 -17.11
N GLU A 199 -9.59 2.79 -18.39
CA GLU A 199 -9.12 1.89 -19.44
C GLU A 199 -7.62 1.62 -19.31
N GLN A 200 -6.84 2.64 -18.92
CA GLN A 200 -5.41 2.50 -18.67
C GLN A 200 -5.11 1.54 -17.51
N VAL A 201 -5.95 1.57 -16.46
CA VAL A 201 -5.86 0.60 -15.35
C VAL A 201 -6.04 -0.82 -15.87
N VAL A 202 -7.08 -1.07 -16.69
CA VAL A 202 -7.33 -2.41 -17.27
C VAL A 202 -6.15 -2.85 -18.14
N TYR A 203 -5.65 -1.95 -18.99
CA TYR A 203 -4.51 -2.22 -19.86
C TYR A 203 -3.27 -2.63 -19.04
N ARG A 204 -2.92 -1.86 -17.99
CA ARG A 204 -1.77 -2.17 -17.14
C ARG A 204 -1.94 -3.45 -16.35
N LEU A 205 -3.13 -3.70 -15.80
CA LEU A 205 -3.41 -4.95 -15.10
C LEU A 205 -3.32 -6.18 -16.00
N GLY A 206 -3.46 -6.04 -17.31
CA GLY A 206 -3.20 -7.11 -18.28
C GLY A 206 -1.77 -7.67 -18.23
N HIS A 207 -0.81 -6.91 -17.71
CA HIS A 207 0.61 -7.30 -17.60
C HIS A 207 0.94 -8.04 -16.30
N VAL A 208 0.00 -8.13 -15.35
CA VAL A 208 0.23 -8.75 -14.03
C VAL A 208 0.69 -10.21 -14.17
N ALA A 209 0.15 -10.96 -15.14
CA ALA A 209 0.57 -12.35 -15.37
C ALA A 209 2.06 -12.44 -15.75
N ALA A 210 2.53 -11.58 -16.66
CA ALA A 210 3.93 -11.54 -17.08
C ALA A 210 4.85 -11.11 -15.93
N TYR A 211 4.46 -10.10 -15.14
CA TYR A 211 5.22 -9.73 -13.94
C TYR A 211 5.24 -10.83 -12.88
N THR A 212 4.16 -11.60 -12.75
CA THR A 212 4.09 -12.73 -11.82
C THR A 212 5.10 -13.79 -12.23
N GLU A 213 5.13 -14.17 -13.50
CA GLU A 213 6.09 -15.14 -14.06
C GLU A 213 7.54 -14.66 -13.87
N SER A 214 7.84 -13.42 -14.26
CA SER A 214 9.17 -12.81 -14.07
C SER A 214 9.63 -12.84 -12.62
N LEU A 215 8.77 -12.46 -11.66
CA LEU A 215 9.12 -12.51 -10.24
C LEU A 215 9.35 -13.94 -9.74
N GLN A 216 8.61 -14.92 -10.25
CA GLN A 216 8.83 -16.31 -9.87
C GLN A 216 10.14 -16.85 -10.46
N GLU A 217 10.48 -16.51 -11.70
CA GLU A 217 11.73 -16.88 -12.36
C GLU A 217 12.95 -16.28 -11.65
N GLU A 218 12.91 -14.98 -11.34
CA GLU A 218 13.96 -14.27 -10.59
C GLU A 218 14.24 -14.89 -9.21
N HIS A 219 13.28 -15.64 -8.67
CA HIS A 219 13.37 -16.29 -7.36
C HIS A 219 13.37 -17.82 -7.44
N GLU A 220 13.81 -18.38 -8.56
CA GLU A 220 13.98 -19.82 -8.77
C GLU A 220 12.70 -20.63 -8.46
N GLN A 221 11.53 -20.07 -8.78
CA GLN A 221 10.20 -20.65 -8.51
C GLN A 221 9.88 -20.86 -7.02
N ARG A 222 10.67 -20.28 -6.10
CA ARG A 222 10.46 -20.38 -4.65
C ARG A 222 9.45 -19.36 -4.12
N LEU A 223 9.14 -18.32 -4.89
CA LEU A 223 8.15 -17.31 -4.53
C LEU A 223 6.72 -17.86 -4.76
N PRO A 224 5.88 -17.94 -3.72
CA PRO A 224 4.49 -18.38 -3.88
C PRO A 224 3.71 -17.49 -4.85
N THR A 225 2.84 -18.10 -5.67
CA THR A 225 2.08 -17.39 -6.72
C THR A 225 1.27 -16.21 -6.20
N ASP A 226 0.60 -16.33 -5.05
CA ASP A 226 -0.18 -15.21 -4.49
C ASP A 226 0.71 -14.02 -4.09
N THR A 227 1.89 -14.30 -3.53
CA THR A 227 2.87 -13.27 -3.18
C THR A 227 3.43 -12.62 -4.44
N ALA A 228 3.80 -13.42 -5.45
CA ALA A 228 4.26 -12.92 -6.74
C ALA A 228 3.19 -12.04 -7.40
N ARG A 229 1.92 -12.45 -7.39
CA ARG A 229 0.79 -11.68 -7.92
C ARG A 229 0.62 -10.34 -7.21
N ASN A 230 0.72 -10.30 -5.87
CA ASN A 230 0.60 -9.04 -5.12
C ASN A 230 1.66 -8.01 -5.55
N HIS A 231 2.92 -8.45 -5.70
CA HIS A 231 4.02 -7.58 -6.09
C HIS A 231 3.98 -7.24 -7.58
N ALA A 232 3.53 -8.17 -8.43
CA ALA A 232 3.25 -7.93 -9.83
C ALA A 232 2.15 -6.87 -10.04
N GLN A 233 1.10 -6.87 -9.21
CA GLN A 233 0.10 -5.81 -9.20
C GLN A 233 0.70 -4.44 -8.84
N LEU A 234 1.60 -4.37 -7.85
CA LEU A 234 2.31 -3.12 -7.53
C LEU A 234 3.18 -2.64 -8.70
N ARG A 235 3.89 -3.54 -9.40
CA ARG A 235 4.66 -3.18 -10.60
C ARG A 235 3.76 -2.58 -11.69
N ALA A 236 2.65 -3.24 -12.01
CA ALA A 236 1.69 -2.73 -12.98
C ALA A 236 1.08 -1.38 -12.56
N LEU A 237 0.89 -1.14 -11.26
CA LEU A 237 0.40 0.14 -10.74
C LEU A 237 1.47 1.24 -10.76
N LEU A 238 2.75 0.91 -10.63
CA LEU A 238 3.86 1.86 -10.87
C LEU A 238 3.88 2.31 -12.33
N ASP A 239 3.70 1.38 -13.27
CA ASP A 239 3.58 1.70 -14.69
C ASP A 239 2.36 2.56 -15.00
N LEU A 240 1.22 2.28 -14.32
CA LEU A 240 0.04 3.14 -14.40
C LEU A 240 0.37 4.56 -13.95
N LEU A 241 1.08 4.74 -12.84
CA LEU A 241 1.47 6.09 -12.41
C LEU A 241 2.35 6.80 -13.46
N ALA A 242 3.26 6.07 -14.10
CA ALA A 242 4.15 6.60 -15.12
C ALA A 242 3.41 7.00 -16.41
N ASP A 243 2.27 6.37 -16.72
CA ASP A 243 1.40 6.81 -17.81
C ASP A 243 0.65 8.10 -17.50
N LEU A 244 0.24 8.26 -16.24
CA LEU A 244 -0.57 9.39 -15.80
C LEU A 244 0.28 10.62 -15.52
N PHE A 245 1.51 10.42 -15.05
CA PHE A 245 2.41 11.49 -14.65
C PHE A 245 3.85 11.18 -15.09
N PRO A 246 4.58 12.18 -15.60
CA PRO A 246 5.99 12.01 -15.91
C PRO A 246 6.80 11.81 -14.61
N ILE A 247 7.09 10.55 -14.27
CA ILE A 247 7.96 10.16 -13.16
C ILE A 247 9.41 10.11 -13.65
N PRO A 248 10.39 10.64 -12.89
CA PRO A 248 11.81 10.46 -13.20
C PRO A 248 12.17 8.98 -13.37
N ALA A 249 12.87 8.64 -14.46
CA ALA A 249 13.14 7.25 -14.83
C ALA A 249 13.94 6.47 -13.77
N ASP A 250 14.85 7.15 -13.08
CA ASP A 250 15.62 6.60 -11.96
C ASP A 250 14.71 6.26 -10.76
N ALA A 251 13.79 7.15 -10.39
CA ALA A 251 12.83 6.93 -9.31
C ALA A 251 11.89 5.75 -9.63
N LEU A 252 11.40 5.67 -10.88
CA LEU A 252 10.56 4.55 -11.32
C LEU A 252 11.33 3.23 -11.31
N HIS A 253 12.56 3.21 -11.83
CA HIS A 253 13.41 2.03 -11.82
C HIS A 253 13.68 1.53 -10.39
N GLN A 254 14.06 2.44 -9.47
CA GLN A 254 14.26 2.11 -8.07
C GLN A 254 13.01 1.54 -7.42
N ALA A 255 11.82 2.05 -7.75
CA ALA A 255 10.56 1.52 -7.25
C ALA A 255 10.27 0.10 -7.74
N HIS A 256 10.55 -0.22 -9.01
CA HIS A 256 10.43 -1.59 -9.49
C HIS A 256 11.43 -2.54 -8.81
N CYS A 257 12.69 -2.13 -8.64
CA CYS A 257 13.69 -2.94 -7.94
C CYS A 257 13.27 -3.22 -6.49
N GLU A 258 12.82 -2.19 -5.78
CA GLU A 258 12.35 -2.33 -4.39
C GLU A 258 11.14 -3.26 -4.31
N VAL A 259 10.19 -3.21 -5.26
CA VAL A 259 9.07 -4.17 -5.28
C VAL A 259 9.55 -5.62 -5.49
N CYS A 260 10.58 -5.86 -6.29
CA CYS A 260 11.21 -7.18 -6.39
C CYS A 260 11.86 -7.59 -5.06
N ASP A 261 12.58 -6.68 -4.40
CA ASP A 261 13.21 -6.94 -3.10
C ASP A 261 12.18 -7.24 -1.99
N MET A 262 11.05 -6.50 -1.98
CA MET A 262 9.90 -6.77 -1.12
C MET A 262 9.37 -8.20 -1.35
N ALA A 263 9.21 -8.61 -2.62
CA ALA A 263 8.76 -9.97 -2.95
C ALA A 263 9.74 -11.02 -2.41
N TRP A 264 11.05 -10.78 -2.55
CA TRP A 264 12.10 -11.66 -2.06
C TRP A 264 12.05 -11.88 -0.54
N GLN A 265 11.58 -10.92 0.26
CA GLN A 265 11.44 -11.07 1.71
C GLN A 265 10.45 -12.17 2.12
N HIS A 266 9.54 -12.55 1.22
CA HIS A 266 8.53 -13.58 1.47
C HIS A 266 8.93 -14.99 0.98
N VAL A 267 10.16 -15.18 0.47
CA VAL A 267 10.63 -16.50 0.06
C VAL A 267 10.93 -17.39 1.28
N PRO A 268 10.33 -18.60 1.38
CA PRO A 268 10.56 -19.50 2.50
C PRO A 268 12.04 -19.86 2.70
N GLY A 269 12.49 -19.86 3.95
CA GLY A 269 13.86 -20.24 4.35
C GLY A 269 14.92 -19.14 4.18
N LYS A 270 14.54 -17.91 3.82
CA LYS A 270 15.47 -16.77 3.74
C LYS A 270 15.93 -16.27 5.11
N THR A 271 15.07 -16.36 6.13
CA THR A 271 15.36 -15.92 7.51
C THR A 271 16.41 -16.79 8.21
N ASP A 272 16.55 -18.06 7.81
CA ASP A 272 17.50 -18.99 8.43
C ASP A 272 18.97 -18.74 8.03
N PHE A 273 19.22 -18.02 6.94
CA PHE A 273 20.59 -17.69 6.50
C PHE A 273 21.16 -16.43 7.18
N ALA A 274 20.33 -15.61 7.82
CA ALA A 274 20.77 -14.38 8.49
C ALA A 274 21.33 -14.61 9.90
N VAL A 275 21.11 -15.80 10.49
CA VAL A 275 21.51 -16.10 11.89
C VAL A 275 22.91 -16.73 12.01
N PHE A 276 23.55 -17.13 10.90
CA PHE A 276 24.83 -17.87 10.94
C PHE A 276 26.12 -17.06 10.73
N LYS A 277 26.12 -15.75 10.96
CA LYS A 277 27.36 -14.95 11.02
C LYS A 277 27.31 -13.98 12.19
N VAL A 278 27.72 -14.43 13.37
CA VAL A 278 28.83 -13.89 14.19
C VAL A 278 29.02 -14.85 15.37
N GLU A 279 29.92 -15.83 15.24
CA GLU A 279 30.69 -16.30 16.39
C GLU A 279 32.14 -15.82 16.18
N PRO A 280 32.70 -15.00 17.06
CA PRO A 280 34.11 -14.68 17.00
C PRO A 280 34.89 -15.91 17.47
N SER A 281 35.67 -16.50 16.57
CA SER A 281 36.66 -17.51 16.88
C SER A 281 37.66 -16.95 17.91
N SER A 282 37.50 -17.33 19.17
CA SER A 282 38.51 -17.18 20.20
C SER A 282 39.58 -18.26 19.98
N THR A 283 40.70 -17.88 19.37
CA THR A 283 41.95 -18.65 19.44
C THR A 283 42.86 -18.03 20.49
N ASN A 284 43.11 -18.81 21.55
CA ASN A 284 44.38 -18.80 22.29
C ASN A 284 45.53 -19.26 21.37
#